data_AF-A0A926ASG6-F1
#
_entry.id   AF-A0A926ASG6-F1
#
_cell.length_a   1.000
_cell.length_b   1.000
_cell.length_c   1.000
_cell.angle_alpha   90.00
_cell.angle_beta   90.00
_cell.angle_gamma   90.00
#
_symmetry.space_group_name_H-M   'P 1'
#
loop_
_entity.id
_entity.type
_entity.pdbx_description
1 polymer ?
#
loop_
_entity_poly.entity_id
_entity_poly.type
_entity_poly.pdbx_seq_one_letter_code
_entity_poly.pdbx_strand_id
1 'polypeptide(L)'
;NTQADAHSIVEEVAEPNLKVQMDFYHAQIVEGDLAVKFKKYFNNIGHVQIAGVPARHEPDEGEVNYRFLLRMLDELGYAGWVGCEYRPRAGTEQGLGWMRYLSEKGPP
;
A
#
# COMPACT_ATOMS: atom_id res chain seq x y z
N ASN A 1 -3.87 14.17 -9.40
CA ASN A 1 -4.40 12.92 -8.81
C ASN A 1 -3.56 12.56 -7.60
N THR A 2 -3.87 13.19 -6.48
CA THR A 2 -3.26 12.95 -5.17
C THR A 2 -4.22 12.17 -4.27
N GLN A 3 -3.71 11.62 -3.17
CA GLN A 3 -4.54 11.08 -2.10
C GLN A 3 -5.43 12.17 -1.50
N ALA A 4 -4.94 13.41 -1.39
CA ALA A 4 -5.77 14.52 -0.93
C ALA A 4 -7.00 14.75 -1.83
N ASP A 5 -6.82 14.75 -3.15
CA ASP A 5 -7.94 14.90 -4.11
C ASP A 5 -8.95 13.75 -3.97
N ALA A 6 -8.47 12.50 -3.85
CA ALA A 6 -9.35 11.34 -3.73
C ALA A 6 -10.15 11.37 -2.41
N HIS A 7 -9.51 11.75 -1.31
CA HIS A 7 -10.16 11.85 -0.01
C HIS A 7 -11.13 13.02 0.08
N SER A 8 -10.85 14.17 -0.57
CA SER A 8 -11.82 15.27 -0.62
C SER A 8 -13.09 14.89 -1.36
N ILE A 9 -12.99 14.08 -2.43
CA ILE A 9 -14.16 13.56 -3.15
C ILE A 9 -14.98 12.63 -2.25
N VAL A 10 -14.33 11.73 -1.50
CA VAL A 10 -15.06 10.84 -0.56
C VAL A 10 -15.76 11.65 0.54
N GLU A 11 -15.12 12.69 1.06
CA GLU A 11 -15.72 13.61 2.04
C GLU A 11 -16.91 14.39 1.46
N GLU A 12 -16.81 14.86 0.21
CA GLU A 12 -17.88 15.59 -0.47
C GLU A 12 -19.10 14.71 -0.76
N VAL A 13 -18.87 13.47 -1.18
CA VAL A 13 -19.95 12.51 -1.47
C VAL A 13 -20.63 12.03 -0.18
N ALA A 14 -19.88 11.92 0.93
CA ALA A 14 -20.39 11.59 2.26
C ALA A 14 -21.19 10.27 2.37
N GLU A 15 -20.89 9.29 1.51
CA GLU A 15 -21.54 7.97 1.54
C GLU A 15 -20.74 6.96 2.40
N PRO A 16 -21.38 6.25 3.34
CA PRO A 16 -20.67 5.37 4.28
C PRO A 16 -20.01 4.15 3.62
N ASN A 17 -20.46 3.76 2.42
CA ASN A 17 -19.94 2.64 1.65
C ASN A 17 -18.90 3.06 0.59
N LEU A 18 -18.55 4.35 0.50
CA LEU A 18 -17.52 4.85 -0.40
C LEU A 18 -16.20 5.04 0.35
N LYS A 19 -15.12 4.45 -0.17
CA LYS A 19 -13.77 4.50 0.42
C LYS A 19 -12.72 4.62 -0.68
N VAL A 20 -11.53 5.13 -0.32
CA VAL A 20 -10.41 5.29 -1.26
C VAL A 20 -9.62 3.99 -1.38
N GLN A 21 -9.21 3.66 -2.61
CA GLN A 21 -8.14 2.69 -2.87
C GLN A 21 -6.80 3.43 -2.80
N MET A 22 -5.96 3.08 -1.83
CA MET A 22 -4.63 3.67 -1.67
C MET A 22 -3.57 2.74 -2.25
N ASP A 23 -3.12 3.05 -3.46
CA ASP A 23 -1.97 2.39 -4.09
C ASP A 23 -0.67 3.08 -3.63
N PHE A 24 0.18 2.34 -2.91
CA PHE A 24 1.45 2.86 -2.39
C PHE A 24 2.49 3.14 -3.48
N TYR A 25 2.43 2.44 -4.61
CA TYR A 25 3.32 2.71 -5.75
C TYR A 25 3.01 4.10 -6.34
N HIS A 26 1.73 4.38 -6.62
CA HIS A 26 1.32 5.68 -7.16
C HIS A 26 1.51 6.80 -6.14
N ALA A 27 1.14 6.57 -4.86
CA ALA A 27 1.32 7.56 -3.81
C ALA A 27 2.79 7.92 -3.60
N GLN A 28 3.72 6.95 -3.69
CA GLN A 28 5.15 7.23 -3.56
C GLN A 28 5.67 8.11 -4.70
N ILE A 29 5.32 7.77 -5.94
CA ILE A 29 5.79 8.50 -7.14
C ILE A 29 5.26 9.94 -7.16
N VAL A 30 3.99 10.13 -6.78
CA VAL A 30 3.34 11.45 -6.90
C VAL A 30 3.59 12.32 -5.69
N GLU A 31 3.62 11.75 -4.48
CA GLU A 31 3.54 12.55 -3.25
C GLU A 31 4.51 12.13 -2.14
N GLY A 32 5.08 10.93 -2.19
CA GLY A 32 5.87 10.35 -1.10
C GLY A 32 5.12 10.29 0.24
N ASP A 33 5.88 10.26 1.34
CA ASP A 33 5.37 10.36 2.72
C ASP A 33 4.23 9.37 3.04
N LEU A 34 4.40 8.12 2.57
CA LEU A 34 3.39 7.07 2.61
C LEU A 34 2.85 6.81 4.02
N ALA A 35 3.74 6.75 5.01
CA ALA A 35 3.37 6.41 6.38
C ALA A 35 2.47 7.47 7.03
N VAL A 36 2.81 8.75 6.83
CA VAL A 36 2.02 9.86 7.35
C VAL A 36 0.67 9.93 6.64
N LYS A 37 0.64 9.78 5.31
CA LYS A 37 -0.60 9.79 4.53
C LYS A 37 -1.51 8.61 4.89
N PHE A 38 -0.97 7.41 5.02
CA PHE A 38 -1.74 6.24 5.42
C PHE A 38 -2.38 6.44 6.80
N LYS A 39 -1.61 6.93 7.78
CA LYS A 39 -2.13 7.27 9.12
C LYS A 39 -3.22 8.33 9.06
N LYS A 40 -3.02 9.39 8.29
CA LYS A 40 -3.98 10.49 8.12
C LYS A 40 -5.32 9.98 7.58
N TYR A 41 -5.28 9.10 6.59
CA TYR A 41 -6.45 8.69 5.83
C TYR A 41 -7.01 7.32 6.19
N PHE A 42 -6.41 6.63 7.17
CA PHE A 42 -6.66 5.24 7.54
C PHE A 42 -8.15 4.85 7.55
N ASN A 43 -9.00 5.63 8.24
CA ASN A 43 -10.43 5.34 8.40
C ASN A 43 -11.24 5.41 7.08
N ASN A 44 -10.68 6.02 6.04
CA ASN A 44 -11.32 6.22 4.73
C ASN A 44 -10.67 5.39 3.62
N ILE A 45 -9.72 4.51 3.95
CA ILE A 45 -9.09 3.59 3.00
C ILE A 45 -9.86 2.26 3.01
N GLY A 46 -10.35 1.85 1.83
CA GLY A 46 -11.07 0.59 1.64
C GLY A 46 -10.17 -0.54 1.14
N HIS A 47 -9.14 -0.20 0.35
CA HIS A 47 -8.21 -1.17 -0.23
C HIS A 47 -6.80 -0.59 -0.35
N VAL A 48 -5.78 -1.42 -0.16
CA VAL A 48 -4.37 -1.05 -0.33
C VAL A 48 -3.76 -1.88 -1.45
N GLN A 49 -2.92 -1.27 -2.29
CA GLN A 49 -2.10 -1.98 -3.27
C GLN A 49 -0.62 -1.65 -3.12
N ILE A 50 0.24 -2.60 -3.47
CA ILE A 50 1.70 -2.50 -3.37
C ILE A 50 2.41 -2.95 -4.64
N ALA A 51 3.53 -2.29 -4.96
CA ALA A 51 4.50 -2.70 -5.98
C ALA A 51 5.87 -2.03 -5.73
N GLY A 52 6.98 -2.68 -6.05
CA GLY A 52 8.32 -2.09 -5.93
C GLY A 52 8.45 -0.78 -6.69
N VAL A 53 9.01 0.25 -6.06
CA VAL A 53 9.21 1.58 -6.66
C VAL A 53 10.69 1.76 -7.02
N PRO A 54 11.05 2.23 -8.23
CA PRO A 54 10.17 2.81 -9.26
C PRO A 54 9.70 1.82 -10.35
N ALA A 55 10.30 0.64 -10.44
CA ALA A 55 10.15 -0.24 -11.61
C ALA A 55 8.82 -1.02 -11.68
N ARG A 56 8.01 -0.98 -10.62
CA ARG A 56 6.72 -1.67 -10.49
C ARG A 56 6.84 -3.20 -10.54
N HIS A 57 7.88 -3.70 -9.90
CA HIS A 57 8.18 -5.11 -9.73
C HIS A 57 7.75 -5.62 -8.34
N GLU A 58 8.21 -6.80 -7.94
CA GLU A 58 8.02 -7.35 -6.61
C GLU A 58 8.34 -6.30 -5.50
N PRO A 59 7.59 -6.28 -4.38
CA PRO A 59 7.75 -5.33 -3.29
C PRO A 59 8.93 -5.69 -2.36
N ASP A 60 10.01 -6.26 -2.90
CA ASP A 60 11.22 -6.69 -2.19
C ASP A 60 12.45 -5.83 -2.45
N GLU A 61 12.38 -4.95 -3.45
CA GLU A 61 13.47 -4.06 -3.85
C GLU A 61 12.97 -2.64 -4.11
N GLY A 62 13.92 -1.70 -4.19
CA GLY A 62 13.65 -0.30 -4.48
C GLY A 62 13.65 0.59 -3.24
N GLU A 63 13.02 1.75 -3.37
CA GLU A 63 13.11 2.82 -2.36
C GLU A 63 12.10 2.69 -1.20
N VAL A 64 11.09 1.83 -1.34
CA VAL A 64 10.01 1.69 -0.34
C VAL A 64 10.25 0.48 0.56
N ASN A 65 10.31 0.72 1.87
CA ASN A 65 10.36 -0.34 2.88
C ASN A 65 8.96 -0.90 3.17
N TYR A 66 8.53 -1.88 2.36
CA TYR A 66 7.22 -2.51 2.52
C TYR A 66 7.05 -3.28 3.83
N ARG A 67 8.11 -3.85 4.40
CA ARG A 67 8.04 -4.50 5.72
C ARG A 67 7.58 -3.52 6.80
N PHE A 68 8.11 -2.30 6.78
CA PHE A 68 7.70 -1.25 7.71
C PHE A 68 6.23 -0.85 7.50
N LEU A 69 5.81 -0.63 6.26
CA LEU A 69 4.43 -0.23 5.96
C LEU A 69 3.41 -1.32 6.32
N LEU A 70 3.71 -2.59 6.03
CA LEU A 70 2.82 -3.71 6.37
C LEU A 70 2.68 -3.90 7.89
N ARG A 71 3.75 -3.71 8.66
CA ARG A 71 3.63 -3.68 10.13
C ARG A 71 2.76 -2.52 10.62
N MET A 72 2.87 -1.35 10.00
CA MET A 72 2.02 -0.21 10.33
C MET A 72 0.53 -0.49 10.00
N LEU A 73 0.24 -1.24 8.93
CA LEU A 73 -1.12 -1.73 8.64
C LEU A 73 -1.64 -2.61 9.79
N ASP A 74 -0.83 -3.56 10.26
CA ASP A 74 -1.15 -4.41 11.42
C ASP A 74 -1.39 -3.57 12.70
N GLU A 75 -0.49 -2.63 13.00
CA GLU A 75 -0.55 -1.77 14.20
C GLU A 75 -1.80 -0.87 14.22
N LEU A 76 -2.24 -0.39 13.06
CA LEU A 76 -3.45 0.42 12.94
C LEU A 76 -4.74 -0.43 12.88
N GLY A 77 -4.61 -1.76 12.78
CA GLY A 77 -5.76 -2.67 12.70
C GLY A 77 -6.42 -2.70 11.32
N TYR A 78 -5.65 -2.54 10.24
CA TYR A 78 -6.18 -2.68 8.88
C TYR A 78 -6.68 -4.10 8.65
N ALA A 79 -7.99 -4.27 8.44
CA ALA A 79 -8.63 -5.57 8.24
C ALA A 79 -8.91 -5.91 6.76
N GLY A 80 -8.52 -5.03 5.84
CA GLY A 80 -8.74 -5.22 4.41
C GLY A 80 -7.66 -6.06 3.72
N TRP A 81 -7.81 -6.26 2.42
CA TRP A 81 -6.83 -6.95 1.60
C TRP A 81 -5.73 -6.02 1.10
N VAL A 82 -4.51 -6.55 0.97
CA VAL A 82 -3.40 -5.89 0.28
C VAL A 82 -3.24 -6.52 -1.10
N GLY A 83 -3.56 -5.76 -2.14
CA GLY A 83 -3.40 -6.16 -3.54
C GLY A 83 -1.93 -6.10 -3.99
N CYS A 84 -1.46 -7.17 -4.63
CA CYS A 84 -0.10 -7.27 -5.15
C CYS A 84 -0.07 -6.90 -6.64
N GLU A 85 -0.28 -5.60 -6.96
CA GLU A 85 -0.40 -5.12 -8.33
C GLU A 85 0.96 -4.69 -8.93
N TYR A 86 1.80 -5.67 -9.21
CA TYR A 86 3.10 -5.47 -9.84
C TYR A 86 3.30 -6.34 -11.08
N ARG A 87 4.32 -6.02 -11.88
CA ARG A 87 4.77 -6.83 -13.02
C ARG A 87 5.96 -7.68 -12.57
N PRO A 88 5.85 -9.02 -12.51
CA PRO A 88 6.97 -9.85 -12.11
C PRO A 88 8.22 -9.58 -12.95
N ARG A 89 9.41 -9.53 -12.33
CA ARG A 89 10.68 -9.29 -13.07
C ARG A 89 11.00 -10.40 -14.08
N ALA A 90 10.67 -11.63 -13.69
CA ALA A 90 10.86 -12.82 -14.50
C ALA A 90 9.48 -13.47 -14.72
N GLY A 91 9.21 -14.63 -14.13
CA GLY A 91 7.87 -15.21 -14.03
C GLY A 91 7.27 -15.02 -12.63
N THR A 92 5.93 -15.07 -12.53
CA THR A 92 5.20 -14.88 -11.27
C THR A 92 5.76 -15.73 -10.14
N GLU A 93 5.81 -17.06 -10.32
CA GLU A 93 6.25 -18.00 -9.29
C GLU A 93 7.70 -17.78 -8.85
N GLN A 94 8.56 -17.35 -9.78
CA GLN A 94 9.99 -17.14 -9.53
C GLN A 94 10.23 -15.91 -8.65
N GLY A 95 9.31 -14.93 -8.67
CA GLY A 95 9.38 -13.72 -7.85
C GLY A 95 8.74 -13.83 -6.47
N LEU A 96 8.03 -14.93 -6.15
CA LEU A 96 7.22 -15.02 -4.93
C LEU A 96 8.01 -15.14 -3.60
N GLY A 97 9.35 -15.15 -3.64
CA GLY A 97 10.19 -15.24 -2.45
C GLY A 97 9.92 -14.14 -1.42
N TRP A 98 9.52 -12.95 -1.88
CA TRP A 98 9.19 -11.81 -1.02
C TRP A 98 8.02 -12.11 -0.06
N MET A 99 7.07 -12.97 -0.45
CA MET A 99 5.89 -13.25 0.37
C MET A 99 6.29 -13.88 1.69
N ARG A 100 7.27 -14.78 1.68
CA ARG A 100 7.79 -15.40 2.91
C ARG A 100 8.48 -14.35 3.79
N TYR A 101 9.36 -13.55 3.19
CA TYR A 101 10.07 -12.49 3.91
C TYR A 101 9.09 -11.50 4.57
N LEU A 102 8.11 -10.97 3.83
CA LEU A 102 7.19 -9.96 4.34
C LEU A 102 6.10 -10.52 5.28
N SER A 103 5.74 -11.81 5.16
CA SER A 103 4.76 -12.45 6.06
C SER A 103 5.34 -12.91 7.40
N GLU A 104 6.66 -13.06 7.50
CA GLU A 104 7.33 -13.36 8.75
C GLU A 104 7.20 -12.17 9.71
N LYS A 105 6.34 -12.33 10.74
CA LYS A 105 6.29 -11.41 11.88
C LYS A 105 7.65 -11.47 12.57
N GLY A 106 8.39 -10.36 12.52
CA GLY A 106 9.65 -10.23 13.26
C GLY A 106 9.42 -10.42 14.77
N PRO A 107 10.49 -10.64 15.57
CA PRO A 107 10.34 -10.75 17.02
C PRO A 107 9.65 -9.49 17.58
N PRO A 108 8.87 -9.66 18.69
CA PRO A 108 8.19 -8.56 19.36
C PRO A 108 9.15 -7.47 19.85
#